data_AF-A0A139BPF5-F1
#
_entry.id   AF-A0A139BPF5-F1
#
_cell.length_a   1.000
_cell.length_b   1.000
_cell.length_c   1.000
_cell.angle_alpha   90.00
_cell.angle_beta   90.00
_cell.angle_gamma   90.00
#
_symmetry.space_group_name_H-M   'P 1'
#
loop_
_entity.id
_entity.type
_entity.pdbx_description
1 polymer ?
#
loop_
_entity_poly.entity_id
_entity_poly.type
_entity_poly.pdbx_seq_one_letter_code
_entity_poly.pdbx_strand_id
1 'polypeptide(L)'
;MKRIVRNLPNATYHSGSEISHSGIVQLLRSPEHYLQYKNGTVEPTPAMEFGSAFHNFILEPEVFAKEFTLAPKFDKRTKEGKELGAKWDENNAEKSPLTGEQMDTLAAMRMSVFNHEGAAKLLHEGEAETSLFWTEEYTGLPCRIRPDWMCSRGLADLKSCI
;
A
#
# COMPACT_ATOMS: atom_id res chain seq x y z
N MET A 1 10.49 1.66 -25.57
CA MET A 1 10.80 0.32 -25.02
C MET A 1 9.81 0.04 -23.89
N LYS A 2 9.21 -1.15 -23.82
CA LYS A 2 8.28 -1.54 -22.73
C LYS A 2 9.00 -2.53 -21.81
N ARG A 3 8.93 -2.33 -20.49
CA ARG A 3 9.61 -3.17 -19.49
C ARG A 3 8.67 -3.50 -18.35
N ILE A 4 8.62 -4.77 -17.97
CA ILE A 4 7.91 -5.27 -16.79
C ILE A 4 8.98 -5.65 -15.75
N VAL A 5 8.84 -5.15 -14.53
CA VAL A 5 9.78 -5.39 -13.42
C VAL A 5 9.00 -5.91 -12.22
N ARG A 6 9.38 -7.10 -11.74
CA ARG A 6 8.80 -7.74 -10.56
C ARG A 6 9.68 -7.51 -9.34
N ASN A 7 9.08 -7.56 -8.15
CA ASN A 7 9.79 -7.43 -6.86
C ASN A 7 10.62 -6.13 -6.75
N LEU A 8 10.18 -5.04 -7.40
CA LEU A 8 10.83 -3.75 -7.29
C LEU A 8 10.41 -3.11 -5.95
N PRO A 9 11.35 -2.82 -5.02
CA PRO A 9 10.99 -2.26 -3.72
C PRO A 9 10.15 -0.98 -3.84
N ASN A 10 9.21 -0.80 -2.90
CA ASN A 10 8.25 0.29 -2.97
C ASN A 10 8.94 1.67 -3.04
N ALA A 11 9.91 1.91 -2.16
CA ALA A 11 10.71 3.14 -2.15
C ALA A 11 11.41 3.39 -3.49
N THR A 12 12.01 2.35 -4.09
CA THR A 12 12.70 2.45 -5.38
C THR A 12 11.73 2.86 -6.49
N TYR A 13 10.54 2.25 -6.54
CA TYR A 13 9.52 2.66 -7.51
C TYR A 13 9.10 4.11 -7.33
N HIS A 14 8.78 4.53 -6.11
CA HIS A 14 8.35 5.90 -5.85
C HIS A 14 9.42 6.95 -6.15
N SER A 15 10.72 6.61 -6.03
CA SER A 15 11.84 7.48 -6.40
C SER A 15 12.08 7.64 -7.92
N GLY A 16 11.39 6.86 -8.77
CA GLY A 16 11.56 6.89 -10.22
C GLY A 16 11.21 8.25 -10.83
N SER A 17 11.97 8.65 -11.85
CA SER A 17 11.77 9.92 -12.58
C SER A 17 10.65 9.84 -13.61
N GLU A 18 10.21 8.63 -13.97
CA GLU A 18 9.11 8.38 -14.89
C GLU A 18 7.78 8.88 -14.31
N ILE A 19 6.95 9.48 -15.18
CA ILE A 19 5.67 10.05 -14.76
C ILE A 19 4.69 8.93 -14.39
N SER A 20 4.06 9.07 -13.21
CA SER A 20 3.03 8.15 -12.70
C SER A 20 1.64 8.76 -12.83
N HIS A 21 0.59 7.93 -12.71
CA HIS A 21 -0.79 8.42 -12.64
C HIS A 21 -0.98 9.52 -11.58
N SER A 22 -0.49 9.27 -10.35
CA SER A 22 -0.57 10.27 -9.27
C SER A 22 0.16 11.57 -9.61
N GLY A 23 1.31 11.48 -10.29
CA GLY A 23 2.02 12.66 -10.79
C GLY A 23 1.22 13.45 -11.82
N ILE A 24 0.57 12.75 -12.77
CA ILE A 24 -0.31 13.38 -13.77
C ILE A 24 -1.50 14.06 -13.09
N VAL A 25 -2.15 13.40 -12.12
CA VAL A 25 -3.28 13.97 -11.38
C VAL A 25 -2.89 15.27 -10.67
N GLN A 26 -1.70 15.34 -10.07
CA GLN A 26 -1.22 16.59 -9.46
C GLN A 26 -0.89 17.66 -10.52
N LEU A 27 -0.29 17.27 -11.63
CA LEU A 27 0.03 18.19 -12.73
C LEU A 27 -1.23 18.80 -13.36
N LEU A 28 -2.30 18.01 -13.47
CA LEU A 28 -3.62 18.49 -13.93
C LEU A 28 -4.22 19.57 -13.01
N ARG A 29 -3.81 19.61 -11.73
CA ARG A 29 -4.16 20.72 -10.83
C ARG A 29 -3.29 21.95 -11.11
N SER A 30 -1.97 21.80 -11.03
CA SER A 30 -1.00 22.78 -11.52
C SER A 30 0.44 22.22 -11.49
N PRO A 31 1.40 22.84 -12.21
CA PRO A 31 2.81 22.49 -12.12
C PRO A 31 3.37 22.55 -10.68
N GLU A 32 2.91 23.51 -9.87
CA GLU A 32 3.34 23.66 -8.48
C GLU A 32 2.91 22.46 -7.62
N HIS A 33 1.69 21.95 -7.78
CA HIS A 33 1.23 20.76 -7.06
C HIS A 33 2.05 19.52 -7.44
N TYR A 34 2.45 19.40 -8.70
CA TYR A 34 3.34 18.33 -9.13
C TYR A 34 4.74 18.45 -8.51
N LEU A 35 5.31 19.67 -8.46
CA LEU A 35 6.59 19.90 -7.80
C LEU A 35 6.52 19.61 -6.30
N GLN A 36 5.44 20.01 -5.62
CA GLN A 36 5.21 19.68 -4.21
C GLN A 36 5.07 18.17 -4.00
N TYR A 37 4.34 17.46 -4.86
CA TYR A 37 4.24 16.00 -4.81
C TYR A 37 5.59 15.31 -5.02
N LYS A 38 6.43 15.84 -5.91
CA LYS A 38 7.73 15.25 -6.24
C LYS A 38 8.80 15.51 -5.19
N ASN A 39 8.78 16.70 -4.58
CA ASN A 39 9.83 17.16 -3.66
C ASN A 39 9.42 17.10 -2.19
N GLY A 40 8.12 17.00 -1.91
CA GLY A 40 7.58 16.98 -0.56
C GLY A 40 7.48 15.58 0.02
N THR A 41 7.32 15.54 1.34
CA THR A 41 6.89 14.35 2.08
C THR A 41 5.47 14.59 2.57
N VAL A 42 4.61 13.58 2.41
CA VAL A 42 3.25 13.61 2.94
C VAL A 42 3.19 12.56 4.04
N GLU A 43 2.94 13.00 5.26
CA GLU A 43 2.68 12.08 6.37
C GLU A 43 1.38 11.31 6.08
N PRO A 44 1.39 9.97 6.18
CA PRO A 44 0.21 9.17 5.92
C PRO A 44 -0.87 9.46 6.97
N THR A 45 -2.12 9.55 6.53
CA THR A 45 -3.25 9.66 7.45
C THR A 45 -3.59 8.28 8.03
N PRO A 46 -4.29 8.19 9.18
CA PRO A 46 -4.68 6.90 9.74
C PRO A 46 -5.50 6.02 8.77
N ALA A 47 -6.29 6.64 7.89
CA ALA A 47 -7.02 5.92 6.85
C ALA A 47 -6.10 5.36 5.76
N MET A 48 -5.03 6.08 5.39
CA MET A 48 -4.02 5.59 4.45
C MET A 48 -3.18 4.46 5.06
N GLU A 49 -2.82 4.57 6.34
CA GLU A 49 -2.11 3.51 7.07
C GLU A 49 -2.95 2.22 7.13
N PHE A 50 -4.22 2.35 7.50
CA PHE A 50 -5.14 1.20 7.51
C PHE A 50 -5.36 0.62 6.11
N GLY A 51 -5.50 1.47 5.09
CA GLY A 51 -5.60 1.02 3.70
C GLY A 51 -4.36 0.25 3.23
N SER A 52 -3.17 0.67 3.66
CA SER A 52 -1.91 -0.02 3.38
C SER A 52 -1.87 -1.39 4.08
N ALA A 53 -2.31 -1.44 5.35
CA ALA A 53 -2.46 -2.71 6.07
C ALA A 53 -3.43 -3.65 5.35
N PHE A 54 -4.56 -3.13 4.86
CA PHE A 54 -5.55 -3.91 4.10
C PHE A 54 -5.00 -4.43 2.77
N HIS A 55 -4.33 -3.59 2.00
CA HIS A 55 -3.70 -3.98 0.74
C HIS A 55 -2.71 -5.13 0.97
N ASN A 56 -1.74 -4.94 1.89
CA ASN A 56 -0.72 -5.95 2.17
C ASN A 56 -1.35 -7.22 2.73
N PHE A 57 -2.37 -7.09 3.60
CA PHE A 57 -3.05 -8.24 4.18
C PHE A 57 -3.73 -9.13 3.13
N ILE A 58 -4.20 -8.57 2.02
CA ILE A 58 -4.82 -9.33 0.94
C ILE A 58 -3.79 -9.81 -0.08
N LEU A 59 -3.00 -8.89 -0.63
CA LEU A 59 -2.20 -9.10 -1.84
C LEU A 59 -0.76 -9.50 -1.57
N GLU A 60 -0.19 -9.09 -0.43
CA GLU A 60 1.20 -9.35 -0.06
C GLU A 60 1.35 -9.86 1.40
N PRO A 61 0.85 -11.06 1.75
CA PRO A 61 0.84 -11.54 3.14
C PRO A 61 2.24 -11.61 3.78
N GLU A 62 3.26 -11.89 2.98
CA GLU A 62 4.67 -11.89 3.39
C GLU A 62 5.18 -10.50 3.78
N VAL A 63 4.75 -9.46 3.06
CA VAL A 63 5.06 -8.06 3.37
C VAL A 63 4.25 -7.64 4.59
N PHE A 64 2.98 -8.03 4.68
CA PHE A 64 2.15 -7.76 5.85
C PHE A 64 2.77 -8.29 7.14
N ALA A 65 3.26 -9.53 7.14
CA ALA A 65 3.90 -10.14 8.31
C ALA A 65 5.20 -9.43 8.73
N LYS A 66 5.89 -8.78 7.78
CA LYS A 66 7.11 -8.02 8.03
C LYS A 66 6.80 -6.61 8.54
N GLU A 67 5.82 -5.95 7.97
CA GLU A 67 5.54 -4.53 8.23
C GLU A 67 4.53 -4.29 9.35
N PHE A 68 3.65 -5.24 9.67
CA PHE A 68 2.60 -5.05 10.67
C PHE A 68 2.73 -6.02 11.84
N THR A 69 2.23 -5.59 13.01
CA THR A 69 2.20 -6.41 14.22
C THR A 69 0.97 -6.11 15.06
N LEU A 70 0.43 -7.12 15.75
CA LEU A 70 -0.71 -6.94 16.64
C LEU A 70 -0.25 -6.33 17.97
N ALA A 71 -0.74 -5.13 18.28
CA ALA A 71 -0.49 -4.46 19.54
C ALA A 71 -1.41 -5.00 20.65
N PRO A 72 -0.84 -5.47 21.78
CA PRO A 72 -1.62 -5.80 22.96
C PRO A 72 -2.39 -4.58 23.49
N LYS A 73 -3.53 -4.83 24.17
CA LYS A 73 -4.24 -3.75 24.89
C LYS A 73 -3.46 -3.40 26.17
N PHE A 74 -2.85 -2.22 26.21
CA PHE A 74 -2.20 -1.67 27.40
C PHE A 74 -3.11 -0.70 28.13
N ASP A 75 -3.27 -0.84 29.46
CA ASP A 75 -3.95 0.17 30.27
C ASP A 75 -3.03 1.38 30.52
N LYS A 76 -3.08 2.35 29.60
CA LYS A 76 -2.28 3.59 29.67
C LYS A 76 -2.70 4.52 30.82
N ARG A 77 -3.67 4.16 31.66
CA ARG A 77 -4.03 4.93 32.87
C ARG A 77 -3.13 4.61 34.06
N THR A 78 -2.52 3.43 34.08
CA THR A 78 -1.58 3.02 35.13
C THR A 78 -0.14 3.36 34.72
N LYS A 79 0.74 3.57 35.71
CA LYS A 79 2.17 3.80 35.45
C LYS A 79 2.79 2.57 34.77
N GLU A 80 2.47 1.38 35.27
CA GLU A 80 2.93 0.10 34.73
C GLU A 80 2.48 -0.12 33.27
N GLY A 81 1.21 0.16 32.96
CA GLY A 81 0.70 0.00 31.60
C GLY A 81 1.31 0.98 30.59
N LYS A 82 1.67 2.19 31.01
CA LYS A 82 2.45 3.13 30.17
C LYS A 82 3.87 2.60 29.91
N GLU A 83 4.55 2.09 30.93
CA GLU A 83 5.91 1.54 30.80
C GLU A 83 5.93 0.28 29.93
N LEU A 84 4.94 -0.60 30.08
CA LEU A 84 4.78 -1.79 29.23
C LEU A 84 4.50 -1.42 27.77
N GLY A 85 3.62 -0.44 27.54
CA GLY A 85 3.34 0.07 26.20
C GLY A 85 4.59 0.65 25.53
N ALA A 86 5.33 1.52 26.24
CA ALA A 86 6.56 2.11 25.71
C ALA A 86 7.62 1.05 25.38
N LYS A 87 7.83 0.05 26.25
CA LYS A 87 8.75 -1.07 25.97
C LYS A 87 8.30 -1.89 24.77
N TRP A 88 6.99 -2.08 24.59
CA TRP A 88 6.49 -2.81 23.43
C TRP A 88 6.68 -2.00 22.14
N ASP A 89 6.41 -0.69 22.16
CA ASP A 89 6.64 0.21 21.03
C ASP A 89 8.14 0.22 20.64
N GLU A 90 9.05 0.30 21.62
CA GLU A 90 10.51 0.20 21.38
C GLU A 90 10.92 -1.14 20.74
N ASN A 91 10.40 -2.26 21.24
CA ASN A 91 10.71 -3.58 20.71
C ASN A 91 10.09 -3.86 19.33
N ASN A 92 9.12 -3.06 18.90
CA ASN A 92 8.40 -3.22 17.64
C ASN A 92 8.52 -1.99 16.73
N ALA A 93 9.51 -1.13 16.94
CA ALA A 93 9.66 0.15 16.24
C ALA A 93 9.77 0.02 14.70
N GLU A 94 10.16 -1.16 14.20
CA GLU A 94 10.25 -1.45 12.76
C GLU A 94 8.91 -1.87 12.13
N LYS A 95 7.86 -2.05 12.93
CA LYS A 95 6.54 -2.51 12.47
C LYS A 95 5.44 -1.53 12.86
N SER A 96 4.46 -1.38 11.98
CA SER A 96 3.25 -0.63 12.24
C SER A 96 2.31 -1.43 13.18
N PRO A 97 1.95 -0.87 14.34
CA PRO A 97 1.04 -1.54 15.27
C PRO A 97 -0.40 -1.53 14.75
N LEU A 98 -1.09 -2.67 14.86
CA LEU A 98 -2.53 -2.80 14.63
C LEU A 98 -3.23 -3.17 15.92
N THR A 99 -4.38 -2.56 16.19
CA THR A 99 -5.23 -2.96 17.31
C THR A 99 -5.97 -4.27 16.99
N GLY A 100 -6.47 -4.96 18.02
CA GLY A 100 -7.33 -6.13 17.81
C GLY A 100 -8.56 -5.83 16.95
N GLU A 101 -9.19 -4.67 17.14
CA GLU A 101 -10.35 -4.25 16.35
C GLU A 101 -10.00 -3.98 14.89
N GLN A 102 -8.81 -3.40 14.62
CA GLN A 102 -8.31 -3.26 13.25
C GLN A 102 -8.07 -4.62 12.61
N MET A 103 -7.45 -5.56 13.33
CA MET A 103 -7.22 -6.91 12.82
C MET A 103 -8.52 -7.67 12.53
N ASP A 104 -9.51 -7.57 13.41
CA ASP A 104 -10.84 -8.16 13.18
C ASP A 104 -11.50 -7.57 11.94
N THR A 105 -11.38 -6.26 11.75
CA THR A 105 -11.90 -5.56 10.57
C THR A 105 -11.19 -6.04 9.31
N LEU A 106 -9.86 -6.13 9.31
CA LEU A 106 -9.07 -6.65 8.18
C LEU A 106 -9.47 -8.08 7.81
N ALA A 107 -9.65 -8.95 8.81
CA ALA A 107 -10.11 -10.31 8.61
C ALA A 107 -11.50 -10.37 7.97
N ALA A 108 -12.44 -9.56 8.46
CA ALA A 108 -13.79 -9.47 7.89
C ALA A 108 -13.77 -8.95 6.44
N MET A 109 -12.96 -7.92 6.15
CA MET A 109 -12.82 -7.40 4.79
C MET A 109 -12.19 -8.44 3.85
N ARG A 110 -11.16 -9.16 4.29
CA ARG A 110 -10.54 -10.25 3.51
C ARG A 110 -11.56 -11.34 3.19
N MET A 111 -12.35 -11.79 4.18
CA MET A 111 -13.40 -12.77 3.94
C MET A 111 -14.42 -12.26 2.91
N SER A 112 -14.83 -11.00 3.01
CA SER A 112 -15.76 -10.38 2.05
C SER A 112 -15.22 -10.42 0.61
N VAL A 113 -13.95 -10.04 0.42
CA VAL A 113 -13.28 -10.06 -0.89
C VAL A 113 -13.25 -11.47 -1.48
N PHE A 114 -12.87 -12.48 -0.70
CA PHE A 114 -12.75 -13.86 -1.19
C PHE A 114 -14.08 -14.63 -1.25
N ASN A 115 -15.14 -14.16 -0.57
CA ASN A 115 -16.49 -14.68 -0.74
C ASN A 115 -17.16 -14.16 -2.02
N HIS A 116 -16.70 -13.03 -2.58
CA HIS A 116 -17.20 -12.53 -3.83
C HIS A 116 -16.58 -13.29 -5.02
N GLU A 117 -17.39 -14.05 -5.75
CA GLU A 117 -16.94 -14.94 -6.84
C GLU A 117 -16.03 -14.25 -7.87
N GLY A 118 -16.39 -13.05 -8.33
CA GLY A 118 -15.60 -12.30 -9.31
C GLY A 118 -14.21 -11.88 -8.80
N ALA A 119 -14.16 -11.22 -7.64
CA ALA A 119 -12.92 -10.81 -6.99
C ALA A 119 -12.03 -12.01 -6.65
N ALA A 120 -12.61 -13.08 -6.07
CA ALA A 120 -11.87 -14.29 -5.76
C ALA A 120 -11.26 -14.93 -7.02
N LYS A 121 -12.00 -15.01 -8.12
CA LYS A 121 -11.48 -15.51 -9.41
C LYS A 121 -10.39 -14.61 -10.00
N LEU A 122 -10.50 -13.29 -9.84
CA LEU A 122 -9.51 -12.33 -10.33
C LEU A 122 -8.19 -12.42 -9.54
N LEU A 123 -8.28 -12.58 -8.22
CA LEU A 123 -7.14 -12.64 -7.30
C LEU A 123 -6.57 -14.06 -7.13
N HIS A 124 -7.16 -15.07 -7.79
CA HIS A 124 -6.73 -16.47 -7.64
C HIS A 124 -5.33 -16.72 -8.21
N GLU A 125 -5.05 -16.18 -9.40
CA GLU A 125 -3.78 -16.33 -10.10
C GLU A 125 -3.36 -14.97 -10.66
N GLY A 126 -2.16 -14.53 -10.30
CA GLY A 126 -1.62 -13.25 -10.71
C GLY A 126 -0.40 -12.84 -9.90
N GLU A 127 0.03 -11.60 -10.13
CA GLU A 127 1.22 -11.01 -9.54
C GLU A 127 0.83 -9.68 -8.89
N ALA A 128 1.08 -9.54 -7.60
CA ALA A 128 0.92 -8.27 -6.90
C ALA A 128 2.04 -7.29 -7.29
N GLU A 129 1.75 -5.98 -7.19
CA GLU A 129 2.73 -4.89 -7.21
C GLU A 129 3.73 -4.92 -8.40
N THR A 130 3.30 -5.44 -9.55
CA THR A 130 4.17 -5.55 -10.73
C THR A 130 4.34 -4.19 -11.40
N SER A 131 5.58 -3.73 -11.57
CA SER A 131 5.86 -2.41 -12.17
C SER A 131 5.98 -2.49 -13.69
N LEU A 132 5.25 -1.64 -14.40
CA LEU A 132 5.32 -1.48 -15.85
C LEU A 132 5.91 -0.11 -16.17
N PHE A 133 6.87 -0.10 -17.10
CA PHE A 133 7.53 1.11 -17.59
C PHE A 133 7.46 1.14 -19.11
N TRP A 134 7.21 2.32 -19.68
CA TRP A 134 7.25 2.52 -21.12
C TRP A 134 7.56 3.96 -21.48
N THR A 135 7.86 4.20 -22.76
CA THR A 135 7.88 5.54 -23.33
C THR A 135 6.60 5.71 -24.13
N GLU A 136 5.80 6.71 -23.81
CA GLU A 136 4.57 7.03 -24.53
C GLU A 136 4.92 7.62 -25.91
N GLU A 137 4.26 7.12 -26.96
CA GLU A 137 4.68 7.36 -28.35
C GLU A 137 4.37 8.77 -28.84
N TYR A 138 3.29 9.38 -28.38
CA TYR A 138 2.85 10.70 -28.80
C TYR A 138 3.68 11.83 -28.18
N THR A 139 3.98 11.74 -26.88
CA THR A 139 4.66 12.76 -26.08
C THR A 139 6.15 12.48 -25.90
N GLY A 140 6.59 11.25 -26.12
CA GLY A 140 7.96 10.81 -25.82
C GLY A 140 8.24 10.70 -24.31
N LEU A 141 7.24 10.83 -23.44
CA LEU A 141 7.44 10.83 -21.99
C LEU A 141 7.67 9.41 -21.46
N PRO A 142 8.65 9.21 -20.56
CA PRO A 142 8.79 7.97 -19.83
C PRO A 142 7.71 7.87 -18.74
N CYS A 143 6.91 6.82 -18.80
CA CYS A 143 5.75 6.56 -17.94
C CYS A 143 5.96 5.31 -17.10
N ARG A 144 5.32 5.28 -15.94
CA ARG A 144 5.25 4.11 -15.06
C ARG A 144 3.87 3.91 -14.47
N ILE A 145 3.52 2.64 -14.28
CA ILE A 145 2.38 2.21 -13.45
C ILE A 145 2.77 1.00 -12.62
N ARG A 146 2.03 0.79 -11.54
CA ARG A 146 2.06 -0.41 -10.74
C ARG A 146 0.63 -0.71 -10.32
N PRO A 147 -0.07 -1.61 -11.02
CA PRO A 147 -1.33 -2.14 -10.55
C PRO A 147 -1.10 -2.99 -9.29
N ASP A 148 -2.07 -2.94 -8.38
CA ASP A 148 -2.09 -3.75 -7.17
C ASP A 148 -2.08 -5.26 -7.51
N TRP A 149 -2.75 -5.64 -8.60
CA TRP A 149 -2.77 -7.02 -9.08
C TRP A 149 -2.76 -7.09 -10.61
N MET A 150 -1.93 -7.98 -11.17
CA MET A 150 -1.87 -8.26 -12.60
C MET A 150 -2.10 -9.74 -12.87
N CYS A 151 -3.06 -10.07 -13.72
CA CYS A 151 -3.33 -11.43 -14.15
C CYS A 151 -3.62 -11.50 -15.65
N SER A 152 -3.79 -12.72 -16.19
CA SER A 152 -4.13 -12.93 -17.60
C SER A 152 -5.48 -12.34 -18.00
N ARG A 153 -6.37 -12.08 -17.03
CA ARG A 153 -7.72 -11.52 -17.25
C ARG A 153 -7.74 -9.99 -17.22
N GLY A 154 -6.70 -9.34 -16.68
CA GLY A 154 -6.64 -7.89 -16.55
C GLY A 154 -5.83 -7.41 -15.37
N LEU A 155 -5.95 -6.11 -15.11
CA LEU A 155 -5.33 -5.41 -13.98
C LEU A 155 -6.40 -5.08 -12.95
N ALA A 156 -6.06 -5.18 -11.67
CA ALA A 156 -6.90 -4.76 -10.56
C ALA A 156 -6.17 -3.75 -9.68
N ASP A 157 -6.95 -2.89 -9.05
CA ASP A 157 -6.51 -1.91 -8.08
C ASP A 157 -7.50 -2.02 -6.89
N LEU A 158 -6.98 -2.36 -5.72
CA LEU A 158 -7.73 -2.69 -4.52
C LEU A 158 -7.87 -1.45 -3.66
N LYS A 159 -9.11 -1.02 -3.43
CA LYS A 159 -9.41 0.17 -2.62
C LYS A 159 -10.18 -0.18 -1.36
N SER A 160 -9.74 0.36 -0.23
CA SER A 160 -10.53 0.47 0.98
C SER A 160 -11.22 1.84 1.03
N CYS A 161 -12.48 1.86 1.43
CA CYS A 161 -13.20 3.07 1.79
C CYS A 161 -13.59 2.99 3.26
N ILE A 162 -13.25 4.02 4.03
CA ILE A 162 -13.62 4.19 5.44
C ILE A 162 -14.51 5.42 5.53
#